data_AF-A0A5C3KWT7-F1
#
_entry.id   AF-A0A5C3KWT7-F1
#
_cell.length_a   1.000
_cell.length_b   1.000
_cell.length_c   1.000
_cell.angle_alpha   90.00
_cell.angle_beta   90.00
_cell.angle_gamma   90.00
#
_symmetry.space_group_name_H-M   'P 1'
#
loop_
_entity.id
_entity.type
_entity.pdbx_description
1 polymer ?
#
loop_
_entity_poly.entity_id
_entity_poly.type
_entity_poly.pdbx_seq_one_letter_code
_entity_poly.pdbx_strand_id
1 'polypeptide(L)'
;LYAAKCHYNVGSGPHVSSEENQQHLKEELHRQSVVREAVNRFIENAKSLKVSVYDIKVADAFLFIVSDGMRKGHSWLVDPLVEGGKFRKFSGTNEAGSNGADLAGRTCDAFAHFSYFDSQGTVVFVDLQGWFPFKRTSSHYLTLYDTMIHSSQVLFGLGDQGQLGVDEFVSQHTCNSICRALGLTDVTEMSLKFSSGPDPDDKDK
;
A
#
# COMPACT_ATOMS: atom_id res chain seq x y z
N LEU A 1 -21.08 -8.30 -6.62
CA LEU A 1 -20.28 -9.51 -6.88
C LEU A 1 -18.97 -9.42 -6.11
N TYR A 2 -18.35 -10.55 -5.80
CA TYR A 2 -17.10 -10.62 -5.03
C TYR A 2 -16.08 -11.50 -5.75
N ALA A 3 -14.80 -11.24 -5.49
CA ALA A 3 -13.69 -12.12 -5.82
C ALA A 3 -13.13 -12.68 -4.51
N ALA A 4 -12.82 -13.98 -4.48
CA ALA A 4 -12.24 -14.64 -3.32
C ALA A 4 -10.85 -15.16 -3.67
N LYS A 5 -9.86 -14.85 -2.84
CA LYS A 5 -8.47 -15.31 -3.00
C LYS A 5 -8.05 -16.19 -1.83
N CYS A 6 -7.24 -17.19 -2.14
CA CYS A 6 -6.58 -18.05 -1.16
C CYS A 6 -5.09 -18.13 -1.51
N HIS A 7 -4.26 -18.36 -0.50
CA HIS A 7 -2.85 -18.64 -0.64
C HIS A 7 -2.65 -20.11 -0.97
N TYR A 8 -1.86 -20.39 -2.01
CA TYR A 8 -1.51 -21.75 -2.43
C TYR A 8 -0.11 -21.76 -3.05
N ASN A 9 0.52 -22.94 -3.06
CA ASN A 9 1.83 -23.12 -3.66
C ASN A 9 1.70 -23.24 -5.19
N VAL A 10 2.43 -22.43 -5.94
CA VAL A 10 2.50 -22.46 -7.41
C VAL A 10 3.71 -23.24 -7.95
N GLY A 11 4.58 -23.72 -7.08
CA GLY A 11 5.78 -24.51 -7.42
C GLY A 11 5.67 -25.99 -7.02
N SER A 12 6.81 -26.67 -6.97
CA SER A 12 6.93 -28.08 -6.53
C SER A 12 7.00 -28.27 -5.01
N GLY A 13 6.76 -27.19 -4.25
CA GLY A 13 6.82 -27.24 -2.79
C GLY A 13 5.60 -27.91 -2.16
N PRO A 14 5.59 -28.05 -0.83
CA PRO A 14 4.47 -28.64 -0.11
C PRO A 14 3.19 -27.82 -0.29
N HIS A 15 2.05 -28.51 -0.16
CA HIS A 15 0.74 -27.87 -0.13
C HIS A 15 0.63 -26.95 1.10
N VAL A 16 0.12 -25.74 0.90
CA VAL A 16 -0.14 -24.77 1.97
C VAL A 16 -1.24 -25.32 2.89
N SER A 17 -0.98 -25.43 4.20
CA SER A 17 -1.99 -25.87 5.16
C SER A 17 -3.14 -24.85 5.28
N SER A 18 -4.28 -25.26 5.84
CA SER A 18 -5.41 -24.34 6.04
C SER A 18 -5.03 -23.23 7.03
N GLU A 19 -4.23 -23.56 8.04
CA GLU A 19 -3.71 -22.64 9.05
C GLU A 19 -2.75 -21.61 8.45
N GLU A 20 -1.79 -22.05 7.63
CA GLU A 20 -0.86 -21.14 6.93
C GLU A 20 -1.60 -20.21 5.97
N ASN A 21 -2.54 -20.74 5.18
CA ASN A 21 -3.40 -19.93 4.32
C ASN A 21 -4.17 -18.89 5.15
N GLN A 22 -4.81 -19.28 6.25
CA GLN A 22 -5.56 -18.36 7.08
C GLN A 22 -4.67 -17.26 7.69
N GLN A 23 -3.45 -17.60 8.11
CA GLN A 23 -2.51 -16.65 8.66
C GLN A 23 -2.10 -15.60 7.60
N HIS A 24 -1.76 -16.04 6.39
CA HIS A 24 -1.42 -15.11 5.30
C HIS A 24 -2.59 -14.19 4.91
N LEU A 25 -3.82 -14.71 4.87
CA LEU A 25 -4.99 -13.89 4.57
C LEU A 25 -5.27 -12.85 5.66
N LYS A 26 -4.97 -13.15 6.93
CA LYS A 26 -5.06 -12.18 8.03
C LYS A 26 -4.00 -11.08 7.91
N GLU A 27 -2.76 -11.44 7.58
CA GLU A 27 -1.68 -10.47 7.33
C GLU A 27 -2.03 -9.52 6.18
N GLU A 28 -2.61 -10.06 5.11
CA GLU A 28 -3.05 -9.24 3.99
C GLU A 28 -4.22 -8.31 4.35
N LEU A 29 -5.22 -8.80 5.07
CA LEU A 29 -6.31 -7.96 5.57
C LEU A 29 -5.80 -6.86 6.52
N HIS A 30 -4.78 -7.17 7.32
CA HIS A 30 -4.11 -6.19 8.16
C HIS A 30 -3.39 -5.12 7.32
N ARG A 31 -2.61 -5.51 6.30
CA ARG A 31 -2.00 -4.55 5.35
C ARG A 31 -3.04 -3.62 4.74
N GLN A 32 -4.16 -4.15 4.24
CA GLN A 32 -5.22 -3.33 3.67
C GLN A 32 -5.81 -2.33 4.67
N SER A 33 -5.93 -2.72 5.95
CA SER A 33 -6.41 -1.83 7.02
C SER A 33 -5.43 -0.67 7.26
N VAL A 34 -4.13 -0.95 7.33
CA VAL A 34 -3.08 0.08 7.48
C VAL A 34 -3.06 1.04 6.28
N VAL A 35 -3.14 0.52 5.06
CA VAL A 35 -3.20 1.34 3.85
C VAL A 35 -4.45 2.22 3.85
N ARG A 36 -5.60 1.70 4.32
CA ARG A 36 -6.86 2.47 4.41
C ARG A 36 -6.74 3.65 5.38
N GLU A 37 -6.14 3.43 6.55
CA GLU A 37 -5.89 4.52 7.50
C GLU A 37 -4.94 5.57 6.93
N ALA A 38 -3.87 5.13 6.26
CA ALA A 38 -2.93 6.04 5.60
C ALA A 38 -3.58 6.82 4.44
N VAL A 39 -4.46 6.20 3.65
CA VAL A 39 -5.28 6.90 2.63
C VAL A 39 -6.09 8.01 3.28
N ASN A 40 -6.76 7.74 4.41
CA ASN A 40 -7.54 8.75 5.11
C ASN A 40 -6.67 9.94 5.53
N ARG A 41 -5.52 9.69 6.19
CA ARG A 41 -4.58 10.75 6.58
C ARG A 41 -4.03 11.53 5.39
N PHE A 42 -3.69 10.84 4.30
CA PHE A 42 -3.21 11.47 3.06
C PHE A 42 -4.26 12.42 2.46
N ILE A 43 -5.50 11.94 2.33
CA ILE A 43 -6.62 12.73 1.79
C ILE A 43 -6.97 13.90 2.71
N GLU A 44 -6.95 13.72 4.03
CA GLU A 44 -7.17 14.79 5.00
C GLU A 44 -6.07 15.85 4.94
N ASN A 45 -4.80 15.44 4.84
CA ASN A 45 -3.68 16.35 4.66
C ASN A 45 -3.76 17.13 3.33
N ALA A 46 -4.09 16.45 2.24
CA ALA A 46 -4.31 17.12 0.95
C ALA A 46 -5.44 18.15 1.01
N LYS A 47 -6.56 17.81 1.67
CA LYS A 47 -7.69 18.73 1.88
C LYS A 47 -7.30 19.94 2.72
N SER A 48 -6.58 19.75 3.84
CA SER A 48 -6.18 20.85 4.72
C SER A 48 -5.26 21.84 4.00
N LEU A 49 -4.37 21.34 3.13
CA LEU A 49 -3.46 22.11 2.30
C LEU A 49 -4.06 22.58 0.97
N LYS A 50 -5.34 22.26 0.70
CA LYS A 50 -6.05 22.57 -0.57
C LYS A 50 -5.32 22.05 -1.82
N VAL A 51 -4.65 20.91 -1.69
CA VAL A 51 -3.96 20.23 -2.79
C VAL A 51 -4.93 19.29 -3.50
N SER A 52 -5.03 19.44 -4.82
CA SER A 52 -5.84 18.53 -5.64
C SER A 52 -5.14 17.19 -5.80
N VAL A 53 -5.82 16.13 -5.37
CA VAL A 53 -5.41 14.73 -5.49
C VAL A 53 -6.55 13.92 -6.09
N TYR A 54 -6.22 12.78 -6.72
CA TYR A 54 -7.24 11.85 -7.17
C TYR A 54 -7.91 11.17 -5.96
N ASP A 55 -9.22 10.94 -6.02
CA ASP A 55 -9.91 10.18 -4.97
C ASP A 55 -9.43 8.73 -5.02
N ILE A 56 -8.72 8.30 -3.97
CA ILE A 56 -8.22 6.93 -3.81
C ILE A 56 -8.92 6.27 -2.64
N LYS A 57 -9.25 5.00 -2.78
CA LYS A 57 -9.90 4.17 -1.78
C LYS A 57 -9.21 2.82 -1.73
N VAL A 58 -9.35 2.10 -0.62
CA VAL A 58 -8.92 0.70 -0.51
C VAL A 58 -10.13 -0.19 -0.63
N ALA A 59 -9.97 -1.36 -1.26
CA ALA A 59 -11.01 -2.36 -1.31
C ALA A 59 -11.54 -2.72 0.09
N ASP A 60 -12.84 -2.99 0.19
CA ASP A 60 -13.47 -3.38 1.46
C ASP A 60 -13.48 -4.90 1.62
N ALA A 61 -12.30 -5.45 1.91
CA ALA A 61 -12.13 -6.88 2.03
C ALA A 61 -12.59 -7.43 3.39
N PHE A 62 -12.96 -8.71 3.40
CA PHE A 62 -13.25 -9.45 4.63
C PHE A 62 -12.79 -10.90 4.51
N LEU A 63 -12.53 -11.53 5.67
CA LEU A 63 -12.14 -12.92 5.73
C LEU A 63 -13.37 -13.82 5.80
N PHE A 64 -13.49 -14.76 4.87
CA PHE A 64 -14.50 -15.82 4.89
C PHE A 64 -13.86 -17.12 5.37
N ILE A 65 -14.40 -17.73 6.42
CA ILE A 65 -13.90 -19.00 7.00
C ILE A 65 -15.06 -19.99 7.08
N VAL A 66 -14.83 -21.20 6.58
CA VAL A 66 -15.82 -22.29 6.66
C VAL A 66 -15.82 -22.87 8.07
N SER A 67 -16.96 -22.79 8.74
CA SER A 67 -17.13 -23.20 10.15
C SER A 67 -17.34 -24.69 10.36
N ASP A 68 -17.90 -25.40 9.37
CA ASP A 68 -18.25 -26.83 9.50
C ASP A 68 -18.23 -27.59 8.15
N GLY A 69 -18.31 -28.92 8.22
CA GLY A 69 -18.32 -29.84 7.09
C GLY A 69 -16.93 -30.19 6.55
N MET A 70 -16.90 -30.82 5.37
CA MET A 70 -15.67 -31.36 4.75
C MET A 70 -14.59 -30.30 4.46
N ARG A 71 -14.96 -29.03 4.42
CA ARG A 71 -14.04 -27.90 4.16
C ARG A 71 -13.82 -27.02 5.39
N LYS A 72 -14.19 -27.48 6.59
CA LYS A 72 -13.96 -26.75 7.84
C LYS A 72 -12.51 -26.24 7.90
N GLY A 73 -12.35 -24.98 8.27
CA GLY A 73 -11.04 -24.31 8.36
C GLY A 73 -10.55 -23.71 7.05
N HIS A 74 -11.13 -24.03 5.88
CA HIS A 74 -10.78 -23.35 4.64
C HIS A 74 -11.19 -21.87 4.72
N SER A 75 -10.33 -20.99 4.23
CA SER A 75 -10.53 -19.56 4.29
C SER A 75 -10.13 -18.83 3.01
N TRP A 76 -10.78 -17.70 2.77
CA TRP A 76 -10.52 -16.80 1.65
C TRP A 76 -10.57 -15.35 2.12
N LEU A 77 -9.70 -14.52 1.55
CA LEU A 77 -9.88 -13.07 1.60
C LEU A 77 -10.81 -12.69 0.45
N VAL A 78 -11.87 -11.95 0.76
CA VAL A 78 -12.95 -11.66 -0.18
C VAL A 78 -13.01 -10.17 -0.42
N ASP A 79 -12.84 -9.80 -1.68
CA ASP A 79 -12.80 -8.42 -2.17
C ASP A 79 -14.06 -8.11 -3.00
N PRO A 80 -14.60 -6.88 -2.95
CA PRO A 80 -15.62 -6.45 -3.90
C PRO A 80 -15.09 -6.53 -5.33
N LEU A 81 -15.82 -7.22 -6.22
CA LEU A 81 -15.44 -7.33 -7.63
C LEU A 81 -15.79 -6.04 -8.37
N VAL A 82 -14.82 -5.47 -9.09
CA VAL A 82 -15.05 -4.33 -10.00
C VAL A 82 -15.34 -4.86 -11.40
N GLU A 83 -16.61 -4.79 -11.81
CA GLU A 83 -17.03 -5.20 -13.15
C GLU A 83 -16.86 -4.07 -14.17
N GLY A 84 -16.27 -4.39 -15.33
CA GLY A 84 -16.13 -3.46 -16.46
C GLY A 84 -15.20 -2.27 -16.21
N GLY A 85 -14.46 -2.27 -15.11
CA GLY A 85 -13.50 -1.21 -14.79
C GLY A 85 -12.21 -1.29 -15.61
N LYS A 86 -11.37 -0.26 -15.50
CA LYS A 86 -10.02 -0.25 -16.06
C LYS A 86 -9.01 -0.52 -14.94
N PHE A 87 -8.26 -1.60 -15.06
CA PHE A 87 -7.13 -1.86 -14.17
C PHE A 87 -5.91 -1.02 -14.55
N ARG A 88 -5.13 -0.58 -13.55
CA ARG A 88 -3.81 0.01 -13.74
C ARG A 88 -2.89 -0.34 -12.58
N LYS A 89 -1.65 -0.69 -12.93
CA LYS A 89 -0.51 -0.80 -12.01
C LYS A 89 0.31 0.49 -12.07
N PHE A 90 0.68 1.03 -10.92
CA PHE A 90 1.40 2.31 -10.76
C PHE A 90 2.84 2.07 -10.28
N SER A 91 3.05 1.10 -9.40
CA SER A 91 4.37 0.65 -8.97
C SER A 91 4.44 -0.87 -8.95
N GLY A 92 5.65 -1.41 -8.93
CA GLY A 92 5.95 -2.81 -8.65
C GLY A 92 6.44 -2.99 -7.21
N THR A 93 6.75 -4.22 -6.82
CA THR A 93 7.33 -4.51 -5.49
C THR A 93 8.68 -3.83 -5.28
N ASN A 94 9.49 -3.68 -6.35
CA ASN A 94 10.85 -3.10 -6.29
C ASN A 94 10.96 -1.83 -7.16
N GLU A 95 9.83 -1.18 -7.45
CA GLU A 95 9.77 -0.02 -8.35
C GLU A 95 8.93 1.08 -7.70
N ALA A 96 9.50 2.25 -7.40
CA ALA A 96 8.79 3.36 -6.75
C ALA A 96 7.66 3.98 -7.62
N GLY A 97 7.68 3.72 -8.93
CA GLY A 97 6.79 4.35 -9.91
C GLY A 97 7.37 5.64 -10.50
N SER A 98 6.82 6.07 -11.63
CA SER A 98 7.17 7.32 -12.32
C SER A 98 5.99 7.83 -13.15
N ASN A 99 4.84 7.99 -12.50
CA ASN A 99 3.54 8.18 -13.12
C ASN A 99 3.19 9.66 -13.33
N GLY A 100 4.03 10.40 -14.06
CA GLY A 100 3.85 11.84 -14.27
C GLY A 100 2.70 12.26 -15.21
N ALA A 101 2.11 11.32 -15.96
CA ALA A 101 1.24 11.62 -17.10
C ALA A 101 -0.16 12.15 -16.72
N ASP A 102 -0.72 11.75 -15.58
CA ASP A 102 -2.07 12.14 -15.16
C ASP A 102 -2.18 12.39 -13.65
N LEU A 103 -3.35 12.81 -13.19
CA LEU A 103 -3.58 13.12 -11.78
C LEU A 103 -3.54 11.85 -10.90
N ALA A 104 -4.13 10.74 -11.37
CA ALA A 104 -4.16 9.48 -10.63
C ALA A 104 -2.74 8.93 -10.41
N GLY A 105 -1.92 8.94 -11.45
CA GLY A 105 -0.52 8.54 -11.40
C GLY A 105 0.29 9.34 -10.38
N ARG A 106 0.28 10.67 -10.51
CA ARG A 106 0.98 11.55 -9.56
C ARG A 106 0.47 11.38 -8.14
N THR A 107 -0.83 11.10 -7.97
CA THR A 107 -1.41 10.85 -6.65
C THR A 107 -0.88 9.56 -6.04
N CYS A 108 -0.80 8.47 -6.81
CA CYS A 108 -0.23 7.20 -6.34
C CYS A 108 1.25 7.35 -5.96
N ASP A 109 2.07 7.98 -6.79
CA ASP A 109 3.49 8.20 -6.46
C ASP A 109 3.65 9.07 -5.19
N ALA A 110 2.83 10.12 -5.05
CA ALA A 110 2.85 10.98 -3.86
C ALA A 110 2.30 10.29 -2.62
N PHE A 111 1.36 9.35 -2.77
CA PHE A 111 0.84 8.54 -1.68
C PHE A 111 1.90 7.55 -1.17
N ALA A 112 2.68 6.94 -2.05
CA ALA A 112 3.83 6.12 -1.66
C ALA A 112 4.89 6.94 -0.92
N HIS A 113 5.19 8.16 -1.39
CA HIS A 113 6.09 9.08 -0.65
C HIS A 113 5.49 9.49 0.69
N PHE A 114 4.19 9.77 0.74
CA PHE A 114 3.50 10.13 1.98
C PHE A 114 3.60 9.03 3.03
N SER A 115 3.55 7.73 2.66
CA SER A 115 3.72 6.66 3.65
C SER A 115 5.11 6.70 4.30
N TYR A 116 6.16 7.00 3.52
CA TYR A 116 7.52 7.20 4.03
C TYR A 116 7.59 8.40 4.97
N PHE A 117 6.96 9.51 4.56
CA PHE A 117 6.92 10.74 5.34
C PHE A 117 6.19 10.55 6.68
N ASP A 118 4.96 10.06 6.63
CA ASP A 118 4.06 9.87 7.78
C ASP A 118 4.61 8.85 8.80
N SER A 119 5.36 7.86 8.32
CA SER A 119 6.00 6.83 9.15
C SER A 119 7.39 7.20 9.65
N GLN A 120 7.83 8.44 9.44
CA GLN A 120 9.18 8.91 9.80
C GLN A 120 10.30 8.02 9.22
N GLY A 121 10.12 7.65 7.95
CA GLY A 121 11.13 6.93 7.18
C GLY A 121 11.14 5.41 7.38
N THR A 122 10.13 4.83 8.03
CA THR A 122 10.14 3.40 8.39
C THR A 122 9.31 2.50 7.46
N VAL A 123 8.39 3.07 6.68
CA VAL A 123 7.44 2.30 5.86
C VAL A 123 7.27 2.92 4.47
N VAL A 124 7.31 2.09 3.42
CA VAL A 124 6.95 2.50 2.05
C VAL A 124 5.86 1.59 1.47
N PHE A 125 4.86 2.19 0.84
CA PHE A 125 3.84 1.45 0.10
C PHE A 125 4.30 1.24 -1.34
N VAL A 126 4.25 -0.02 -1.78
CA VAL A 126 4.70 -0.47 -3.10
C VAL A 126 3.64 -1.37 -3.73
N ASP A 127 3.87 -1.77 -4.97
CA ASP A 127 2.88 -2.53 -5.77
C ASP A 127 1.50 -1.84 -5.82
N LEU A 128 1.49 -0.51 -5.88
CA LEU A 128 0.25 0.26 -5.96
C LEU A 128 -0.44 -0.06 -7.28
N GLN A 129 -1.62 -0.65 -7.18
CA GLN A 129 -2.43 -1.05 -8.32
C GLN A 129 -3.90 -1.02 -7.95
N GLY A 130 -4.75 -0.85 -8.95
CA GLY A 130 -6.17 -0.72 -8.68
C GLY A 130 -7.04 -0.60 -9.90
N TRP A 131 -8.33 -0.46 -9.63
CA TRP A 131 -9.37 -0.40 -10.63
C TRP A 131 -10.07 0.96 -10.61
N PHE A 132 -10.21 1.54 -11.80
CA PHE A 132 -11.13 2.63 -12.07
C PHE A 132 -12.50 2.03 -12.41
N PRO A 133 -13.54 2.26 -11.62
CA PRO A 133 -14.87 1.74 -11.91
C PRO A 133 -15.42 2.38 -13.19
N PHE A 134 -16.17 1.61 -13.98
CA PHE A 134 -16.87 2.16 -15.13
C PHE A 134 -17.92 3.19 -14.68
N LYS A 135 -18.17 4.22 -15.51
CA LYS A 135 -19.07 5.35 -15.22
C LYS A 135 -20.50 4.91 -14.87
N ARG A 136 -20.75 4.50 -13.63
CA ARG A 136 -22.11 4.35 -13.06
C ARG A 136 -22.46 5.47 -12.10
N THR A 137 -21.47 6.26 -11.67
CA THR A 137 -21.64 7.39 -10.74
C THR A 137 -20.86 8.62 -11.25
N SER A 138 -21.23 9.80 -10.77
CA SER A 138 -20.57 11.08 -11.08
C SER A 138 -19.21 11.25 -10.38
N SER A 139 -18.82 10.32 -9.51
CA SER A 139 -17.57 10.39 -8.75
C SER A 139 -16.51 9.49 -9.38
N HIS A 140 -15.41 10.08 -9.84
CA HIS A 140 -14.23 9.37 -10.31
C HIS A 140 -13.33 9.03 -9.13
N TYR A 141 -13.08 7.74 -8.89
CA TYR A 141 -12.17 7.26 -7.85
C TYR A 141 -11.38 6.04 -8.32
N LEU A 142 -10.25 5.79 -7.67
CA LEU A 142 -9.42 4.61 -7.86
C LEU A 142 -9.58 3.73 -6.62
N THR A 143 -9.93 2.46 -6.80
CA THR A 143 -9.90 1.49 -5.70
C THR A 143 -8.61 0.70 -5.78
N LEU A 144 -7.75 0.87 -4.78
CA LEU A 144 -6.51 0.13 -4.60
C LEU A 144 -6.80 -1.28 -4.09
N TYR A 145 -6.09 -2.23 -4.66
CA TYR A 145 -6.09 -3.64 -4.28
C TYR A 145 -4.65 -4.10 -4.08
N ASP A 146 -4.46 -5.11 -3.25
CA ASP A 146 -3.20 -5.85 -3.12
C ASP A 146 -1.96 -4.96 -2.95
N THR A 147 -2.11 -3.85 -2.20
CA THR A 147 -0.98 -2.97 -1.89
C THR A 147 0.00 -3.68 -0.96
N MET A 148 1.27 -3.66 -1.34
CA MET A 148 2.36 -4.23 -0.57
C MET A 148 3.07 -3.15 0.24
N ILE A 149 3.74 -3.60 1.30
CA ILE A 149 4.41 -2.70 2.24
C ILE A 149 5.81 -3.24 2.50
N HIS A 150 6.83 -2.40 2.32
CA HIS A 150 8.14 -2.64 2.90
C HIS A 150 8.25 -1.85 4.20
N SER A 151 8.79 -2.48 5.24
CA SER A 151 9.01 -1.82 6.53
C SER A 151 10.39 -2.13 7.05
N SER A 152 11.02 -1.18 7.74
CA SER A 152 12.37 -1.36 8.29
C SER A 152 12.51 -2.58 9.22
N GLN A 153 11.40 -3.05 9.81
CA GLN A 153 11.34 -4.17 10.75
C GLN A 153 10.66 -5.43 10.19
N VAL A 154 10.32 -5.48 8.89
CA VAL A 154 9.70 -6.66 8.24
C VAL A 154 8.39 -7.10 8.92
N LEU A 155 7.48 -6.15 9.14
CA LEU A 155 6.25 -6.34 9.92
C LEU A 155 5.03 -6.75 9.08
N PHE A 156 5.11 -6.65 7.76
CA PHE A 156 3.93 -6.77 6.90
C PHE A 156 3.81 -8.09 6.14
N GLY A 157 4.50 -9.13 6.61
CA GLY A 157 4.34 -10.51 6.12
C GLY A 157 4.99 -10.74 4.75
N LEU A 158 4.49 -11.73 4.02
CA LEU A 158 5.09 -12.20 2.77
C LEU A 158 5.25 -11.07 1.76
N GLY A 159 6.49 -10.85 1.29
CA GLY A 159 6.83 -9.85 0.28
C GLY A 159 7.35 -8.51 0.83
N ASP A 160 7.31 -8.31 2.16
CA ASP A 160 8.03 -7.21 2.83
C ASP A 160 9.54 -7.47 2.76
N GLN A 161 10.28 -6.61 2.06
CA GLN A 161 11.72 -6.74 1.83
C GLN A 161 12.56 -5.98 2.87
N GLY A 162 11.95 -5.51 3.95
CA GLY A 162 12.69 -4.88 5.02
C GLY A 162 13.24 -3.50 4.64
N GLN A 163 14.31 -3.11 5.33
CA GLN A 163 15.03 -1.88 5.03
C GLN A 163 15.56 -1.83 3.59
N LEU A 164 15.95 -2.97 3.00
CA LEU A 164 16.41 -3.00 1.61
C LEU A 164 15.33 -2.50 0.64
N GLY A 165 14.07 -2.92 0.84
CA GLY A 165 12.95 -2.47 0.02
C GLY A 165 12.64 -0.98 0.24
N VAL A 166 12.84 -0.47 1.45
CA VAL A 166 12.71 0.95 1.78
C VAL A 166 13.81 1.76 1.07
N ASP A 167 15.07 1.33 1.15
CA ASP A 167 16.21 2.00 0.54
C ASP A 167 16.09 2.03 -0.99
N GLU A 168 15.64 0.92 -1.59
CA GLU A 168 15.38 0.83 -3.03
C GLU A 168 14.33 1.87 -3.45
N PHE A 169 13.22 2.00 -2.71
CA PHE A 169 12.21 3.03 -2.97
C PHE A 169 12.80 4.44 -2.89
N VAL A 170 13.57 4.73 -1.83
CA VAL A 170 14.21 6.05 -1.63
C VAL A 170 15.15 6.39 -2.79
N SER A 171 15.90 5.42 -3.29
CA SER A 171 16.84 5.62 -4.40
C SER A 171 16.17 5.93 -5.75
N GLN A 172 14.92 5.50 -5.93
CA GLN A 172 14.20 5.60 -7.19
C GLN A 172 13.16 6.73 -7.21
N HIS A 173 12.56 7.04 -6.06
CA HIS A 173 11.45 7.99 -6.01
C HIS A 173 11.90 9.39 -6.42
N THR A 174 11.16 9.99 -7.35
CA THR A 174 11.34 11.39 -7.73
C THR A 174 10.09 12.17 -7.38
N CYS A 175 10.23 13.17 -6.50
CA CYS A 175 9.12 14.02 -6.09
C CYS A 175 8.38 14.61 -7.31
N ASN A 176 7.06 14.51 -7.32
CA ASN A 176 6.21 15.14 -8.33
C ASN A 176 5.53 16.43 -7.80
N SER A 177 4.63 17.01 -8.59
CA SER A 177 3.94 18.26 -8.23
C SER A 177 3.09 18.14 -6.96
N ILE A 178 2.51 16.96 -6.69
CA ILE A 178 1.69 16.70 -5.50
C ILE A 178 2.59 16.54 -4.27
N CYS A 179 3.70 15.80 -4.35
CA CYS A 179 4.67 15.69 -3.24
C CYS A 179 5.10 17.09 -2.76
N ARG A 180 5.48 17.96 -3.71
CA ARG A 180 5.87 19.34 -3.43
C ARG A 180 4.73 20.18 -2.86
N ALA A 181 3.53 20.06 -3.41
CA ALA A 181 2.36 20.82 -2.93
C ALA A 181 1.92 20.41 -1.52
N LEU A 182 2.15 19.14 -1.14
CA LEU A 182 1.92 18.64 0.21
C LEU A 182 3.04 19.00 1.20
N GLY A 183 4.12 19.62 0.73
CA GLY A 183 5.26 19.98 1.58
C GLY A 183 6.03 18.78 2.11
N LEU A 184 5.98 17.63 1.43
CA LEU A 184 6.71 16.44 1.85
C LEU A 184 8.22 16.70 1.69
N THR A 185 8.98 16.47 2.75
CA THR A 185 10.45 16.48 2.68
C THR A 185 10.92 15.42 1.68
N ASP A 186 11.92 15.75 0.87
CA ASP A 186 12.45 14.81 -0.11
C ASP A 186 12.91 13.51 0.56
N VAL A 187 12.68 12.37 -0.09
CA VAL A 187 12.99 11.05 0.47
C VAL A 187 14.48 10.91 0.80
N THR A 188 15.37 11.49 -0.01
CA THR A 188 16.81 11.42 0.21
C THR A 188 17.23 12.29 1.40
N GLU A 189 16.63 13.47 1.55
CA GLU A 189 16.86 14.36 2.69
C GLU A 189 16.35 13.72 4.00
N MET A 190 15.17 13.10 3.97
CA MET A 190 14.64 12.36 5.13
C MET A 190 15.56 11.18 5.50
N SER A 191 15.95 10.36 4.52
CA SER A 191 16.82 9.21 4.75
C SER A 191 18.13 9.61 5.42
N LEU A 192 18.73 10.74 5.04
CA LEU A 192 19.95 11.24 5.67
C LEU A 192 19.73 11.61 7.14
N LYS A 193 18.61 12.29 7.46
CA LYS A 193 18.27 12.71 8.83
C LYS A 193 18.08 11.52 9.78
N PHE A 194 17.51 10.41 9.30
CA PHE A 194 17.32 9.21 10.12
C PHE A 194 18.53 8.27 10.14
N SER A 195 19.48 8.43 9.20
CA SER A 195 20.74 7.68 9.18
C SER A 195 21.79 8.30 10.09
N SER A 196 21.78 9.62 10.26
CA SER A 196 22.45 10.27 11.38
C SER A 196 21.71 9.88 12.66
N GLY A 197 22.33 9.06 13.51
CA GLY A 197 21.80 8.75 14.85
C GLY A 197 21.47 10.02 15.66
N PRO A 198 20.88 9.90 16.86
CA PRO A 198 20.40 11.05 17.63
C PRO A 198 21.47 12.12 17.71
N ASP A 199 21.08 13.36 17.41
CA ASP A 199 21.93 14.54 17.52
C ASP A 199 22.55 14.53 18.93
N PRO A 200 23.89 14.55 19.08
CA PRO A 200 24.52 14.58 20.39
C PRO A 200 24.04 15.74 21.27
N ASP A 201 23.43 16.78 20.69
CA ASP A 201 22.86 17.93 21.41
C ASP A 201 21.42 17.74 21.95
N ASP A 202 20.76 16.60 21.68
CA ASP A 202 19.38 16.33 22.17
C ASP A 202 19.34 15.61 23.53
N LYS A 203 20.45 15.60 24.27
CA LYS A 203 20.52 15.00 25.61
C LYS A 203 20.17 15.94 26.77
N ASP A 204 19.87 17.22 26.51
CA ASP A 204 19.68 18.23 27.55
C ASP A 204 18.46 19.16 27.32
N LYS A 205 17.30 18.62 26.88
CA LYS A 205 16.02 19.36 26.91
C LYS A 205 14.87 18.58 27.53
#